data_AF-A0A7C2N1D4-F1
#
_entry.id   AF-A0A7C2N1D4-F1
#
_cell.length_a   1.000
_cell.length_b   1.000
_cell.length_c   1.000
_cell.angle_alpha   90.00
_cell.angle_beta   90.00
_cell.angle_gamma   90.00
#
_symmetry.space_group_name_H-M   'P 1'
#
loop_
_entity.id
_entity.type
_entity.pdbx_description
1 polymer ?
#
loop_
_entity_poly.entity_id
_entity_poly.type
_entity_poly.pdbx_seq_one_letter_code
_entity_poly.pdbx_strand_id
1 'polypeptide(L)' 'MAEIKNDQASFDAYIRSIEDQELKGILLKLKNEMRKPDVPWETIKKILQSLMDKDKEVLKEVAPLILK' A
#
# COMPACT_ATOMS: atom_id res chain seq x y z
N MET A 1 -7.66 26.42 5.91
CA MET A 1 -8.36 25.12 5.86
C MET A 1 -7.40 24.15 5.20
N ALA A 2 -6.87 23.18 5.94
CA ALA A 2 -5.95 22.20 5.37
C ALA A 2 -6.76 21.23 4.51
N GLU A 3 -6.55 21.26 3.19
CA GLU A 3 -7.10 20.28 2.28
C GLU A 3 -6.61 18.89 2.69
N ILE A 4 -7.54 18.05 3.15
CA ILE A 4 -7.30 16.61 3.30
C ILE A 4 -7.15 16.07 1.87
N LYS A 5 -5.91 16.07 1.38
CA LYS A 5 -5.54 15.46 0.09
C LYS A 5 -5.94 13.98 0.15
N ASN A 6 -6.90 13.61 -0.70
CA ASN A 6 -7.32 12.25 -1.04
C ASN A 6 -6.27 11.17 -0.70
N ASP A 7 -6.56 10.29 0.25
CA ASP A 7 -5.65 9.24 0.76
C ASP A 7 -5.06 8.35 -0.36
N GLN A 8 -5.83 8.13 -1.44
CA GLN A 8 -5.36 7.41 -2.62
C GLN A 8 -4.27 8.16 -3.40
N ALA A 9 -4.34 9.50 -3.46
CA ALA A 9 -3.32 10.31 -4.12
C ALA A 9 -2.00 10.27 -3.34
N SER A 10 -2.07 10.21 -2.00
CA SER A 10 -0.90 10.03 -1.12
C SER A 10 -0.27 8.66 -1.30
N PHE A 11 -1.06 7.59 -1.37
CA PHE A 11 -0.53 6.25 -1.62
C PHE A 11 0.03 6.09 -3.04
N ASP A 12 -0.63 6.66 -4.05
CA ASP A 12 -0.11 6.67 -5.43
C ASP A 12 1.20 7.48 -5.55
N ALA A 13 1.34 8.60 -4.81
CA ALA A 13 2.58 9.37 -4.76
C ALA A 13 3.72 8.56 -4.11
N TYR A 14 3.42 7.87 -3.01
CA TYR A 14 4.38 6.99 -2.34
C TYR A 14 4.89 5.87 -3.27
N ILE A 15 3.99 5.18 -3.98
CA ILE A 15 4.38 4.14 -4.94
C ILE A 15 5.28 4.70 -6.05
N ARG A 16 5.08 5.95 -6.47
CA ARG A 16 5.91 6.59 -7.50
C ARG A 16 7.33 6.90 -7.00
N SER A 17 7.51 7.19 -5.72
CA SER A 17 8.84 7.46 -5.14
C SER A 17 9.67 6.21 -4.85
N ILE A 18 9.06 5.02 -4.87
CA ILE A 18 9.81 3.76 -4.69
C ILE A 18 10.66 3.46 -5.94
N GLU A 19 11.97 3.34 -5.73
CA GLU A 19 12.95 2.93 -6.74
C GLU A 19 13.05 1.41 -6.91
N ASP A 20 12.96 0.65 -5.80
CA ASP A 20 12.95 -0.82 -5.83
C ASP A 20 11.72 -1.33 -6.58
N GLN A 21 11.95 -1.92 -7.76
CA GLN A 21 10.88 -2.38 -8.64
C GLN A 21 10.06 -3.54 -8.05
N GLU A 22 10.68 -4.39 -7.25
CA GLU A 22 9.99 -5.51 -6.59
C GLU A 22 9.05 -4.98 -5.52
N LEU A 23 9.54 -4.07 -4.67
CA LEU A 23 8.75 -3.40 -3.64
C LEU A 23 7.59 -2.61 -4.25
N LYS A 24 7.86 -1.88 -5.34
CA LYS A 24 6.84 -1.16 -6.10
C LYS A 24 5.76 -2.10 -6.64
N GLY A 25 6.16 -3.28 -7.11
CA GLY A 25 5.24 -4.33 -7.56
C GLY A 25 4.31 -4.82 -6.44
N ILE A 26 4.86 -5.05 -5.24
CA ILE A 26 4.07 -5.46 -4.06
C ILE A 26 3.04 -4.38 -3.70
N LEU A 27 3.44 -3.11 -3.67
CA LEU A 27 2.56 -1.99 -3.32
C LEU A 27 1.46 -1.75 -4.36
N LEU A 28 1.78 -1.89 -5.65
CA LEU A 28 0.79 -1.82 -6.73
C LEU A 28 -0.24 -2.95 -6.62
N LYS A 29 0.22 -4.17 -6.28
CA LYS A 29 -0.68 -5.31 -6.04
C LYS A 29 -1.61 -5.03 -4.87
N LEU A 30 -1.07 -4.53 -3.75
CA LEU A 30 -1.85 -4.13 -2.57
C LEU A 30 -2.94 -3.12 -2.95
N LYS A 31 -2.57 -2.05 -3.65
CA LYS A 31 -3.50 -1.03 -4.14
C LYS A 31 -4.63 -1.62 -4.98
N ASN A 32 -4.30 -2.49 -5.92
CA ASN A 32 -5.27 -3.07 -6.84
C ASN A 32 -6.24 -4.01 -6.13
N GLU A 33 -5.76 -4.83 -5.19
CA GLU A 33 -6.61 -5.72 -4.41
C GLU A 33 -7.55 -4.92 -3.49
N MET A 34 -7.06 -3.87 -2.82
CA MET A 34 -7.90 -3.01 -1.96
C MET A 34 -9.00 -2.25 -2.71
N ARG A 35 -8.90 -2.10 -4.05
CA ARG A 35 -9.94 -1.47 -4.88
C ARG A 35 -11.07 -2.42 -5.24
N LYS A 36 -10.91 -3.72 -5.03
CA LYS A 36 -11.96 -4.70 -5.32
C LYS A 36 -13.02 -4.65 -4.21
N PRO A 37 -14.32 -4.61 -4.55
CA PRO A 37 -15.39 -4.46 -3.56
C PRO A 37 -15.47 -5.63 -2.56
N ASP A 38 -15.06 -6.84 -2.98
CA ASP A 38 -15.22 -8.07 -2.19
C ASP A 38 -13.90 -8.81 -1.97
N VAL A 39 -12.79 -8.08 -1.81
CA VAL A 39 -11.49 -8.72 -1.56
C VAL A 39 -11.48 -9.44 -0.20
N PRO A 40 -11.13 -10.74 -0.14
CA PRO A 40 -10.96 -11.41 1.14
C PRO A 40 -9.80 -10.82 1.94
N TRP A 41 -9.98 -10.64 3.26
CA TRP A 41 -8.93 -10.13 4.14
C TRP A 41 -7.63 -10.94 4.06
N GLU A 42 -7.73 -12.27 3.92
CA GLU A 42 -6.56 -13.14 3.75
C GLU A 42 -5.73 -12.84 2.49
N THR A 43 -6.35 -12.31 1.44
CA THR A 43 -5.62 -11.84 0.24
C THR A 43 -4.79 -10.61 0.57
N ILE A 44 -5.37 -9.64 1.27
CA ILE A 44 -4.66 -8.42 1.70
C ILE A 44 -3.54 -8.77 2.68
N LYS A 45 -3.82 -9.61 3.68
CA LYS A 45 -2.86 -10.07 4.67
C LYS A 45 -1.65 -10.75 4.04
N LYS A 46 -1.83 -11.61 3.02
CA LYS A 46 -0.71 -12.23 2.30
C LYS A 46 0.19 -11.18 1.64
N ILE A 47 -0.40 -10.13 1.07
CA ILE A 47 0.38 -9.05 0.42
C ILE A 47 1.12 -8.22 1.46
N LEU A 48 0.48 -7.91 2.59
CA LEU A 48 1.13 -7.21 3.71
C LEU A 48 2.27 -8.04 4.31
N GLN A 49 2.11 -9.37 4.39
CA GLN A 49 3.17 -10.27 4.83
C GLN A 49 4.36 -10.23 3.86
N SER A 50 4.12 -10.30 2.54
CA SER A 50 5.20 -10.13 1.55
C SER A 50 5.89 -8.78 1.64
N LEU A 51 5.14 -7.71 1.95
CA LEU A 51 5.71 -6.40 2.19
C LEU A 51 6.58 -6.39 3.45
N MET A 52 6.11 -6.99 4.54
CA MET A 52 6.85 -7.12 5.80
C MET A 52 8.15 -7.93 5.65
N ASP A 53 8.12 -8.98 4.85
CA ASP A 53 9.28 -9.84 4.62
C ASP A 53 10.32 -9.14 3.74
N LYS A 54 9.88 -8.28 2.82
CA LYS A 54 10.74 -7.49 1.92
C LYS A 54 11.32 -6.25 2.62
N ASP A 55 10.47 -5.41 3.20
CA ASP A 55 10.86 -4.17 3.88
C ASP A 55 9.83 -3.76 4.94
N LYS A 56 10.23 -3.92 6.21
CA LYS A 56 9.39 -3.59 7.36
C LYS A 56 9.17 -2.09 7.54
N GLU A 57 10.09 -1.24 7.10
CA GLU A 57 9.95 0.21 7.23
C GLU A 57 8.90 0.72 6.25
N VAL A 58 8.91 0.19 5.03
CA VAL A 58 7.88 0.50 4.02
C VAL A 58 6.49 0.11 4.50
N LEU A 59 6.34 -1.03 5.18
CA LEU A 59 5.06 -1.42 5.78
C LEU A 59 4.58 -0.40 6.82
N LYS A 60 5.48 0.13 7.66
CA LYS A 60 5.13 1.16 8.67
C LYS A 60 4.72 2.47 8.02
N GLU A 61 5.34 2.85 6.91
CA GLU A 61 5.01 4.07 6.16
C GLU A 61 3.68 3.93 5.41
N VAL A 62 3.39 2.74 4.88
CA VAL A 62 2.17 2.46 4.12
C VAL A 62 0.96 2.19 5.00
N ALA A 63 1.14 1.51 6.13
CA ALA A 63 0.06 1.20 7.08
C ALA A 63 -0.88 2.39 7.38
N PRO A 64 -0.42 3.59 7.76
CA PRO A 64 -1.30 4.73 8.02
C PRO A 64 -1.98 5.30 6.76
N LEU A 65 -1.50 4.96 5.55
CA LEU A 65 -2.11 5.36 4.28
C LEU A 65 -3.28 4.44 3.88
N ILE A 66 -3.33 3.22 4.43
CA ILE A 66 -4.29 2.18 4.03
C ILE A 66 -5.23 1.72 5.17
N LEU A 67 -4.81 1.85 6.43
CA LEU A 67 -5.59 1.50 7.62
C LEU A 67 -6.09 2.80 8.25
N LYS A 68 -7.41 2.97 8.32
CA LYS A 68 -8.06 4.02 9.11
C LYS A 68 -8.43 3.49 10.49
#